data_AF-A0A3S2WK79-F1
#
_entry.id   AF-A0A3S2WK79-F1
#
_cell.length_a   1.000
_cell.length_b   1.000
_cell.length_c   1.000
_cell.angle_alpha   90.00
_cell.angle_beta   90.00
_cell.angle_gamma   90.00
#
_symmetry.space_group_name_H-M   'P 1'
#
loop_
_entity.id
_entity.type
_entity.pdbx_description
1 polymer ?
#
loop_
_entity_poly.entity_id
_entity_poly.type
_entity_poly.pdbx_seq_one_letter_code
_entity_poly.pdbx_strand_id
1 'polypeptide(L)' 'RNSDEAPETKVAKRFYAADWTSKDGYSTFELPLGKARTSQYLRLRGTNNKNELEPEPDAKGENPWFDLWFYSNPVFIKLQ' A
#
# COMPACT_ATOMS: atom_id res chain seq x y z
N ARG A 1 -13.53 -6.06 -20.84
CA ARG A 1 -13.33 -6.36 -19.41
C ARG A 1 -12.01 -5.69 -19.03
N ASN A 2 -12.06 -4.50 -18.44
CA ASN A 2 -10.93 -3.74 -17.87
C ASN A 2 -11.23 -3.42 -16.39
N SER A 3 -11.96 -4.28 -15.69
CA SER A 3 -12.49 -3.98 -14.35
C SER A 3 -11.44 -3.97 -13.24
N ASP A 4 -10.23 -4.43 -13.54
CA ASP A 4 -9.20 -4.70 -12.54
C ASP A 4 -8.09 -3.61 -12.56
N GLU A 5 -8.21 -2.62 -13.45
CA GLU A 5 -7.31 -1.48 -13.55
C GLU A 5 -7.87 -0.29 -12.76
N ALA A 6 -7.01 0.38 -11.99
CA ALA A 6 -7.36 1.56 -11.23
C ALA A 6 -6.39 2.73 -11.54
N PRO A 7 -6.43 3.29 -12.77
CA PRO A 7 -5.40 4.21 -13.28
C PRO A 7 -5.29 5.53 -12.48
N GLU A 8 -6.37 5.94 -11.80
CA GLU A 8 -6.36 7.12 -10.92
C GLU A 8 -5.74 6.86 -9.54
N THR A 9 -5.41 5.59 -9.23
CA THR A 9 -4.78 5.19 -7.96
C THR A 9 -3.30 5.50 -8.00
N LYS A 10 -2.82 6.14 -6.94
CA LYS A 10 -1.42 6.57 -6.80
C LYS A 10 -0.97 6.38 -5.37
N VAL A 11 0.32 6.15 -5.20
CA VAL A 11 0.91 6.00 -3.87
C VAL A 11 0.93 7.37 -3.17
N ALA A 12 0.13 7.49 -2.12
CA ALA A 12 0.05 8.73 -1.32
C ALA A 12 1.26 8.92 -0.40
N LYS A 13 1.74 7.83 0.22
CA LYS A 13 2.91 7.82 1.11
C LYS A 13 3.49 6.41 1.22
N ARG A 14 4.80 6.33 1.46
CA ARG A 14 5.50 5.09 1.87
C ARG A 14 5.97 5.24 3.30
N PHE A 15 5.92 4.13 4.03
CA PHE A 15 6.38 4.04 5.41
C PHE A 15 7.47 2.98 5.49
N TYR A 16 8.51 3.28 6.25
CA TYR A 16 9.63 2.39 6.54
C TYR A 16 9.72 2.15 8.04
N ALA A 17 10.61 1.23 8.44
CA ALA A 17 10.79 0.91 9.87
C ALA A 17 11.05 2.14 10.76
N ALA A 18 11.69 3.19 10.22
CA ALA A 18 11.93 4.44 10.93
C ALA A 18 10.67 5.30 11.15
N ASP A 19 9.61 5.09 10.38
CA ASP A 19 8.33 5.80 10.52
C ASP A 19 7.39 5.13 11.52
N TRP A 20 7.74 3.93 12.02
CA TRP A 20 6.86 3.11 12.84
C TRP A 20 7.12 3.34 14.32
N THR A 21 6.06 3.19 15.10
CA THR A 21 6.11 3.10 16.56
C THR A 21 5.60 1.74 17.00
N SER A 22 6.13 1.21 18.10
CA SER A 22 5.62 -0.03 18.69
C SER A 22 4.52 0.30 19.71
N LYS A 23 3.33 -0.27 19.52
CA LYS A 23 2.20 -0.11 20.44
C LYS A 23 1.48 -1.44 20.60
N ASP A 24 1.40 -1.94 21.83
CA ASP A 24 0.70 -3.20 22.17
C ASP A 24 1.13 -4.41 21.32
N GLY A 25 2.42 -4.47 20.94
CA GLY A 25 2.98 -5.52 20.09
C GLY A 25 2.78 -5.31 18.59
N TYR A 26 2.19 -4.20 18.17
CA TYR A 26 1.97 -3.84 16.77
C TYR A 26 2.88 -2.70 16.29
N SER A 27 3.34 -2.78 15.05
CA SER A 27 3.91 -1.65 14.32
C SER A 27 2.80 -0.69 13.89
N THR A 28 2.84 0.53 14.41
CA THR A 28 1.81 1.55 14.19
C THR A 28 2.41 2.77 13.50
N PHE A 29 1.70 3.31 12.51
CA PHE A 29 2.00 4.59 11.86
C PHE A 29 0.70 5.36 11.63
N GLU A 30 0.80 6.67 11.43
CA GLU A 30 -0.34 7.54 11.17
C GLU A 30 -0.17 8.26 9.82
N LEU A 31 -1.28 8.34 9.06
CA LEU A 31 -1.36 9.07 7.80
C LEU A 31 -2.41 10.19 7.92
N PRO A 32 -2.01 11.46 8.12
CA PRO A 32 -2.95 12.55 8.10
C PRO A 32 -3.46 12.77 6.67
N LEU A 33 -4.76 12.60 6.45
CA LEU A 33 -5.38 12.71 5.12
C LEU A 33 -5.76 14.16 4.76
N GLY A 34 -5.79 15.05 5.75
CA GLY A 34 -6.32 16.41 5.58
C GLY A 34 -7.81 16.41 5.22
N LYS A 35 -8.26 17.48 4.56
CA LYS A 35 -9.65 17.62 4.12
C LYS A 35 -9.88 16.88 2.80
N ALA A 36 -10.67 15.82 2.82
CA ALA A 36 -11.12 15.14 1.62
C ALA A 36 -12.01 16.06 0.77
N ARG A 37 -11.76 16.11 -0.55
CA ARG A 37 -12.50 16.93 -1.52
C ARG A 37 -13.41 16.11 -2.43
N THR A 38 -13.12 14.83 -2.57
CA THR A 38 -13.93 13.85 -3.30
C THR A 38 -14.03 12.57 -2.48
N SER A 39 -15.06 11.76 -2.75
CA SER A 39 -15.08 10.38 -2.27
C SER A 39 -13.88 9.63 -2.85
N GLN A 40 -13.21 8.83 -2.02
CA GLN A 40 -11.97 8.15 -2.38
C GLN A 40 -11.80 6.87 -1.54
N TYR A 41 -10.74 6.11 -1.80
CA TYR A 41 -10.36 4.98 -0.95
C TYR A 41 -8.88 5.05 -0.60
N LEU A 42 -8.52 4.30 0.45
CA LEU A 42 -7.15 4.02 0.83
C LEU A 42 -6.96 2.51 0.91
N ARG A 43 -5.81 2.03 0.46
CA ARG A 43 -5.42 0.64 0.60
C ARG A 43 -3.99 0.59 1.08
N LEU A 44 -3.72 -0.22 2.10
CA LEU A 44 -2.36 -0.50 2.50
C LEU A 44 -1.86 -1.69 1.68
N ARG A 45 -0.66 -1.53 1.11
CA ARG A 45 0.11 -2.64 0.56
C ARG A 45 1.55 -2.55 1.04
N GLY A 46 2.28 -3.64 0.97
CA GLY A 46 3.68 -3.68 1.33
C GLY A 46 4.41 -4.79 0.60
N THR A 47 5.73 -4.68 0.57
CA THR A 47 6.64 -5.71 0.08
C THR A 47 7.81 -5.88 1.05
N ASN A 48 8.38 -7.09 1.12
CA ASN A 48 9.65 -7.32 1.80
C ASN A 48 10.87 -6.95 0.92
N ASN A 49 10.66 -6.68 -0.37
CA ASN A 49 11.68 -6.23 -1.31
C ASN A 49 11.90 -4.72 -1.20
N LYS A 50 13.11 -4.28 -0.87
CA LYS A 50 13.43 -2.85 -0.72
C LYS A 50 13.70 -2.14 -2.05
N ASN A 51 13.97 -2.90 -3.10
CA ASN A 51 14.39 -2.35 -4.40
C ASN A 51 13.23 -2.28 -5.40
N GLU A 52 12.18 -3.06 -5.18
CA GLU A 52 10.99 -3.09 -6.02
C GLU A 52 9.83 -2.41 -5.28
N LEU A 53 9.49 -1.19 -5.70
CA LEU A 53 8.51 -0.35 -4.97
C LEU A 53 7.09 -0.45 -5.54
N GLU A 54 6.96 -1.10 -6.68
CA GLU A 54 5.74 -1.39 -7.43
C GLU A 54 5.79 -2.84 -7.89
N PRO A 55 4.67 -3.59 -7.87
CA PRO A 55 4.68 -4.98 -8.32
C PRO A 55 4.90 -5.02 -9.84
N GLU A 56 6.03 -5.56 -10.24
CA GLU A 56 6.35 -5.81 -11.65
C GLU A 56 6.17 -7.30 -11.98
N PRO A 57 6.15 -7.67 -13.27
CA PRO A 57 6.14 -9.07 -13.65
C PRO A 57 7.44 -9.78 -13.22
N ASP A 58 7.30 -10.90 -12.48
CA ASP A 58 8.43 -11.70 -12.01
C ASP A 58 9.41 -12.09 -13.13
N ALA A 59 10.71 -12.02 -12.83
CA ALA A 59 11.74 -12.50 -13.73
C ALA A 59 11.79 -14.05 -13.74
N LYS A 60 12.17 -14.64 -14.88
CA LYS A 60 12.30 -16.10 -14.96
C LYS A 60 13.38 -16.61 -13.99
N GLY A 61 12.99 -17.51 -13.09
CA GLY A 61 13.90 -18.12 -12.12
C GLY A 61 14.10 -17.29 -10.84
N GLU A 62 13.31 -16.24 -10.66
CA GLU A 62 13.25 -15.48 -9.43
C GLU A 62 12.81 -16.34 -8.24
N ASN A 63 13.37 -16.04 -7.06
CA ASN A 63 12.97 -16.69 -5.82
C ASN A 63 11.75 -15.95 -5.24
N PRO A 64 10.56 -16.57 -5.17
CA PRO A 64 9.33 -15.90 -4.76
C PRO A 64 9.36 -15.42 -3.30
N TRP A 65 10.25 -15.96 -2.46
CA TRP A 65 10.35 -15.54 -1.05
C TRP A 65 11.02 -14.17 -0.88
N PHE A 66 11.72 -13.67 -1.90
CA PHE A 66 12.35 -12.36 -1.88
C PHE A 66 11.46 -11.25 -2.42
N ASP A 67 10.31 -11.58 -3.00
CA ASP A 67 9.31 -10.62 -3.48
C ASP A 67 7.89 -10.95 -3.01
N LEU A 68 7.71 -10.91 -1.69
CA LEU A 68 6.40 -11.12 -1.07
C LEU A 68 5.62 -9.81 -0.99
N TRP A 69 4.43 -9.82 -1.58
CA TRP A 69 3.50 -8.71 -1.51
C TRP A 69 2.33 -8.97 -0.55
N PHE A 70 2.01 -7.96 0.24
CA PHE A 70 0.82 -7.91 1.08
C PHE A 70 -0.15 -6.86 0.57
N TYR A 71 -1.44 -7.17 0.60
CA TYR A 71 -2.50 -6.21 0.30
C TYR A 71 -3.63 -6.28 1.33
N SER A 72 -3.95 -5.15 1.95
CA SER A 72 -5.16 -5.03 2.77
C SER A 72 -6.41 -4.93 1.90
N ASN A 73 -7.57 -5.11 2.52
CA ASN A 73 -8.82 -4.61 1.93
C ASN A 73 -8.81 -3.07 1.91
N PRO A 74 -9.40 -2.44 0.89
CA PRO A 74 -9.51 -0.98 0.85
C PRO A 74 -10.50 -0.45 1.89
N VAL A 75 -10.20 0.72 2.44
CA VAL A 75 -11.09 1.52 3.29
C VAL A 75 -11.64 2.68 2.44
N PHE A 76 -12.95 2.85 2.42
CA PHE A 76 -13.62 3.87 1.61
C PHE A 76 -13.99 5.10 2.45
N ILE A 77 -13.70 6.28 1.91
CA ILE A 77 -14.07 7.58 2.46
C ILE A 77 -15.14 8.16 1.53
N LYS A 78 -16.35 8.37 2.06
CA LYS A 78 -17.49 8.91 1.31
C LYS A 78 -17.79 10.32 1.79
N LEU A 79 -17.86 11.26 0.87
CA LEU A 79 -18.43 12.57 1.13
C LEU A 79 -19.94 12.52 0.96
N GLN A 80 -20.66 13.27 1.79
CA GLN A 80 -22.10 13.46 1.71
C GLN A 80 -22.43 14.73 0.92
#